data_AF-A0A969WIB6-F1
#
_entry.id   AF-A0A969WIB6-F1
#
_cell.length_a   1.000
_cell.length_b   1.000
_cell.length_c   1.000
_cell.angle_alpha   90.00
_cell.angle_beta   90.00
_cell.angle_gamma   90.00
#
_symmetry.space_group_name_H-M   'P 1'
#
loop_
_entity.id
_entity.type
_entity.pdbx_description
1 polymer ?
#
loop_
_entity_poly.entity_id
_entity_poly.type
_entity_poly.pdbx_seq_one_letter_code
_entity_poly.pdbx_strand_id
1 'polypeptide(L)'
;MAKKRKQNLPPRRKRMKRPQRLESAKNWLETYEGNKVVRDYRRRYGVSWDEAFVELEMLNVPIDPEHKERVLQTAAAQAAVKRRKRSRLRAQRADVWSEYEDDETALERAGECVGCDASTSSAQVMFRPLDDLGLCPVCAAMLERDLIRQRDWEYAASTAFLSDEGREALRRKVVAEYGEGLELIDPA
;
A
#
# COMPACT_ATOMS: atom_id res chain seq x y z
N MET A 1 27.59 12.84 20.82
CA MET A 1 27.98 12.42 19.45
C MET A 1 27.01 11.37 18.94
N ALA A 2 26.01 11.72 18.13
CA ALA A 2 25.05 10.75 17.60
C ALA A 2 25.73 9.83 16.57
N LYS A 3 25.72 8.52 16.80
CA LYS A 3 26.26 7.53 15.86
C LYS A 3 25.43 7.55 14.56
N LYS A 4 26.05 7.90 13.44
CA LYS A 4 25.43 7.89 12.11
C LYS A 4 24.89 6.48 11.81
N ARG A 5 23.60 6.35 11.48
CA ARG A 5 22.98 5.09 11.09
C ARG A 5 23.70 4.51 9.87
N LYS A 6 24.12 3.24 9.93
CA LYS A 6 24.73 2.54 8.78
C LYS A 6 23.65 2.34 7.71
N GLN A 7 23.88 2.85 6.50
CA GLN A 7 23.00 2.63 5.36
C GLN A 7 23.02 1.15 4.95
N ASN A 8 21.85 0.58 4.64
CA ASN A 8 21.68 -0.81 4.19
C ASN A 8 22.15 -0.97 2.73
N LEU A 9 23.44 -0.73 2.48
CA LEU A 9 24.01 -0.82 1.15
C LEU A 9 24.32 -2.28 0.76
N PRO A 10 24.11 -2.69 -0.50
CA PRO A 10 24.44 -4.02 -0.98
C PRO A 10 25.95 -4.28 -0.87
N PRO A 11 26.44 -5.53 -0.70
CA PRO A 11 27.86 -5.83 -0.45
C PRO A 11 28.84 -5.07 -1.36
N ARG A 12 29.98 -4.60 -0.82
CA ARG A 12 30.97 -3.77 -1.56
C ARG A 12 31.33 -4.32 -2.94
N ARG A 13 31.52 -5.64 -3.05
CA ARG A 13 31.82 -6.35 -4.31
C ARG A 13 30.80 -6.11 -5.43
N LYS A 14 29.54 -5.87 -5.10
CA LYS A 14 28.46 -5.58 -6.07
C LYS A 14 28.36 -4.09 -6.46
N ARG A 15 29.17 -3.24 -5.84
CA ARG A 15 29.19 -1.79 -6.08
C ARG A 15 30.48 -1.34 -6.77
N MET A 16 31.37 -2.29 -7.10
CA MET A 16 32.67 -2.01 -7.70
C MET A 16 32.52 -1.60 -9.17
N LYS A 17 33.32 -0.61 -9.59
CA LYS A 17 33.48 -0.26 -11.01
C LYS A 17 34.33 -1.32 -11.72
N ARG A 18 34.19 -1.45 -13.04
CA ARG A 18 34.93 -2.41 -13.88
C ARG A 18 36.43 -2.56 -13.57
N PRO A 19 37.26 -1.50 -13.48
CA PRO A 19 38.68 -1.68 -13.17
C PRO A 19 38.92 -2.30 -11.79
N GLN A 20 38.11 -1.94 -10.79
CA GLN A 20 38.19 -2.53 -9.46
C GLN A 20 37.76 -4.01 -9.45
N ARG A 21 36.80 -4.37 -10.31
CA ARG A 21 36.38 -5.77 -10.49
C ARG A 21 37.50 -6.60 -11.10
N LEU A 22 38.11 -6.14 -12.19
CA LEU A 22 39.21 -6.84 -12.86
C LEU A 22 40.38 -7.09 -11.90
N GLU A 23 40.76 -6.09 -11.10
CA GLU A 23 41.83 -6.25 -10.12
C GLU A 23 41.46 -7.25 -9.01
N SER A 24 40.26 -7.13 -8.46
CA SER A 24 39.76 -8.09 -7.47
C SER A 24 39.57 -9.51 -8.05
N ALA A 25 39.30 -9.62 -9.34
CA ALA A 25 38.98 -10.86 -10.01
C ALA A 25 40.22 -11.71 -10.24
N LYS A 26 41.40 -11.12 -10.48
CA LYS A 26 42.68 -11.83 -10.57
C LYS A 26 42.91 -12.71 -9.32
N ASN A 27 42.92 -12.07 -8.14
CA ASN A 27 43.07 -12.76 -6.85
C ASN A 27 41.96 -13.78 -6.58
N TRP A 28 40.75 -13.53 -7.08
CA TRP A 28 39.65 -14.46 -6.92
C TRP A 28 39.82 -15.70 -7.80
N LEU A 29 40.25 -15.53 -9.05
CA LEU A 29 40.46 -16.63 -9.99
C LEU A 29 41.59 -17.56 -9.53
N GLU A 30 42.63 -17.04 -8.88
CA GLU A 30 43.72 -17.84 -8.29
C GLU A 30 43.22 -18.85 -7.24
N THR A 31 42.16 -18.51 -6.50
CA THR A 31 41.60 -19.33 -5.42
C THR A 31 40.27 -20.00 -5.82
N TYR A 32 39.92 -19.97 -7.11
CA TYR A 32 38.62 -20.43 -7.57
C TYR A 32 38.68 -21.90 -8.04
N GLU A 33 38.00 -22.77 -7.31
CA GLU A 33 37.97 -24.23 -7.55
C GLU A 33 36.68 -24.71 -8.26
N GLY A 34 35.82 -23.78 -8.70
CA GLY A 34 34.50 -24.12 -9.23
C GLY A 34 34.47 -24.38 -10.74
N ASN A 35 33.51 -25.18 -11.21
CA ASN A 35 33.38 -25.47 -12.65
C ASN A 35 32.62 -24.40 -13.45
N LYS A 36 31.92 -23.47 -12.78
CA LYS A 36 30.98 -22.52 -13.42
C LYS A 36 31.45 -21.07 -13.33
N VAL A 37 32.66 -20.81 -13.83
CA VAL A 37 33.38 -19.53 -13.65
C VAL A 37 32.55 -18.32 -14.06
N VAL A 38 31.90 -18.35 -15.22
CA VAL A 38 31.11 -17.21 -15.74
C VAL A 38 29.91 -16.91 -14.85
N ARG A 39 29.17 -17.95 -14.45
CA ARG A 39 28.00 -17.83 -13.58
C ARG A 39 28.40 -17.29 -12.20
N ASP A 40 29.50 -17.80 -11.66
CA ASP A 40 29.94 -17.49 -10.30
C ASP A 40 30.60 -16.10 -10.25
N TYR A 41 31.32 -15.69 -11.29
CA TYR A 41 31.79 -14.32 -11.51
C TYR A 41 30.63 -13.34 -11.50
N ARG A 42 29.60 -13.61 -12.32
CA ARG A 42 28.39 -12.79 -12.41
C ARG A 42 27.71 -12.64 -11.06
N ARG A 43 27.58 -13.73 -10.30
CA ARG A 43 26.95 -13.71 -8.97
C ARG A 43 27.78 -12.94 -7.94
N ARG A 44 29.11 -13.04 -8.00
CA ARG A 44 30.04 -12.38 -7.08
C ARG A 44 30.01 -10.87 -7.25
N TYR A 45 30.12 -10.38 -8.48
CA TYR A 45 30.21 -8.96 -8.79
C TYR A 45 28.88 -8.29 -9.18
N GLY A 46 27.82 -9.06 -9.43
CA GLY A 46 26.49 -8.52 -9.72
C GLY A 46 26.34 -7.93 -11.12
N VAL A 47 27.10 -8.44 -12.09
CA VAL A 47 27.12 -7.96 -13.48
C VAL A 47 26.10 -8.68 -14.38
N SER A 48 25.97 -8.22 -15.63
CA SER A 48 25.22 -8.93 -16.68
C SER A 48 26.01 -10.12 -17.25
N TRP A 49 25.39 -10.91 -18.14
CA TRP A 49 26.08 -12.05 -18.75
C TRP A 49 27.16 -11.58 -19.74
N ASP A 50 26.82 -10.62 -20.58
CA ASP A 50 27.71 -9.91 -21.51
C ASP A 50 28.92 -9.32 -20.81
N GLU A 51 28.74 -8.53 -19.73
CA GLU A 51 29.86 -7.98 -18.96
C GLU A 51 30.76 -9.07 -18.35
N ALA A 52 30.18 -10.15 -17.84
CA ALA A 52 30.95 -11.25 -17.27
C ALA A 52 31.85 -11.93 -18.31
N PHE A 53 31.34 -12.17 -19.53
CA PHE A 53 32.15 -12.74 -20.61
C PHE A 53 33.29 -11.81 -21.02
N VAL A 54 33.00 -10.53 -21.25
CA VAL A 54 34.03 -9.57 -21.66
C VAL A 54 35.11 -9.40 -20.60
N GLU A 55 34.73 -9.31 -19.31
CA GLU A 55 35.70 -9.16 -18.23
C GLU A 55 36.56 -10.42 -18.03
N LEU A 56 36.00 -11.61 -18.20
CA LEU A 56 36.76 -12.86 -18.13
C LEU A 56 37.69 -13.07 -19.33
N GLU A 57 37.28 -12.66 -20.53
CA GLU A 57 38.14 -12.62 -21.72
C GLU A 57 39.34 -11.68 -21.52
N MET A 58 39.13 -10.50 -20.91
CA MET A 58 40.23 -9.59 -20.55
C MET A 58 41.20 -10.17 -19.51
N LEU A 59 40.74 -11.12 -18.70
CA LEU A 59 41.56 -11.84 -17.73
C LEU A 59 42.19 -13.12 -18.33
N ASN A 60 42.08 -13.31 -19.65
CA ASN A 60 42.57 -14.47 -20.40
C ASN A 60 42.02 -15.81 -19.90
N VAL A 61 40.80 -15.83 -19.37
CA VAL A 61 40.13 -17.07 -18.98
C VAL A 61 39.62 -17.77 -20.25
N PRO A 62 39.98 -19.04 -20.50
CA PRO A 62 39.52 -19.76 -21.68
C PRO A 62 38.01 -19.97 -21.60
N ILE A 63 37.28 -19.35 -22.52
CA ILE A 63 35.83 -19.48 -22.65
C ILE A 63 35.53 -19.95 -24.07
N ASP A 64 34.76 -21.04 -24.16
CA ASP A 64 34.25 -21.53 -25.43
C ASP A 64 33.26 -20.52 -26.06
N PRO A 65 33.50 -20.05 -27.30
CA PRO A 65 32.63 -19.08 -27.96
C PRO A 65 31.21 -19.62 -28.20
N GLU A 66 31.04 -20.93 -28.44
CA GLU A 66 29.71 -21.52 -28.61
C GLU A 66 28.92 -21.48 -27.29
N HIS A 67 29.58 -21.76 -26.17
CA HIS A 67 29.00 -21.60 -24.85
C HIS A 67 28.56 -20.15 -24.58
N LYS A 68 29.39 -19.17 -24.94
CA LYS A 68 29.06 -17.74 -24.81
C LYS A 68 27.79 -17.40 -25.57
N GLU A 69 27.70 -17.79 -26.84
CA GLU A 69 26.53 -17.50 -27.67
C GLU A 69 25.26 -18.16 -27.13
N ARG A 70 25.30 -19.46 -26.82
CA ARG A 70 24.15 -20.19 -26.26
C ARG A 70 23.63 -19.57 -24.96
N VAL A 71 24.53 -19.13 -24.08
CA VAL A 71 24.15 -18.48 -22.81
C VAL A 71 23.48 -17.13 -23.06
N LEU A 72 24.03 -16.31 -23.97
CA LEU A 72 23.47 -15.01 -24.31
C LEU A 72 22.09 -15.14 -24.98
N GLN A 73 21.93 -16.08 -25.93
CA GLN A 73 20.65 -16.38 -26.56
C GLN A 73 19.60 -16.82 -25.52
N THR A 74 19.97 -17.74 -24.63
CA THR A 74 19.08 -18.21 -23.55
C THR A 74 18.68 -17.07 -22.61
N ALA A 75 19.64 -16.22 -22.23
CA ALA A 75 19.39 -15.09 -21.35
C ALA A 75 18.46 -14.04 -21.99
N ALA A 76 18.65 -13.76 -23.29
CA ALA A 76 17.79 -12.86 -24.05
C ALA A 76 16.35 -13.39 -24.16
N ALA A 77 16.20 -14.68 -24.48
CA ALA A 77 14.89 -15.34 -24.54
C ALA A 77 14.15 -15.26 -23.19
N GLN A 78 14.85 -15.55 -22.07
CA GLN A 78 14.28 -15.44 -20.73
C GLN A 78 13.90 -13.99 -20.37
N ALA A 79 14.70 -13.01 -20.78
CA ALA A 79 14.40 -11.60 -20.56
C ALA A 79 13.16 -11.16 -21.33
N ALA A 80 13.00 -11.59 -22.58
CA ALA A 80 11.82 -11.32 -23.41
C ALA A 80 10.54 -11.90 -22.80
N VAL A 81 10.59 -13.16 -22.31
CA VAL A 81 9.45 -13.80 -21.62
C VAL A 81 9.06 -13.01 -20.37
N LYS A 82 10.03 -12.61 -19.53
CA LYS A 82 9.76 -11.79 -18.34
C LYS A 82 9.18 -10.43 -18.69
N ARG A 83 9.67 -9.78 -19.76
CA ARG A 83 9.13 -8.50 -20.24
C ARG A 83 7.68 -8.65 -20.70
N ARG A 84 7.35 -9.69 -21.47
CA ARG A 84 5.97 -9.99 -21.90
C ARG A 84 5.06 -10.22 -20.70
N LYS A 85 5.48 -11.00 -19.71
CA LYS A 85 4.71 -11.23 -18.47
C LYS A 85 4.48 -9.94 -17.68
N ARG A 86 5.51 -9.11 -17.48
CA ARG A 86 5.39 -7.81 -16.80
C ARG A 86 4.47 -6.85 -17.57
N SER A 87 4.57 -6.82 -18.90
CA SER A 87 3.69 -6.02 -19.75
C SER A 87 2.25 -6.44 -19.61
N ARG A 88 1.96 -7.76 -19.63
CA ARG A 88 0.61 -8.30 -19.42
C ARG A 88 0.05 -7.95 -18.05
N LEU A 89 0.84 -8.12 -16.98
CA LEU A 89 0.42 -7.76 -15.62
C LEU A 89 0.18 -6.25 -15.47
N ARG A 90 1.00 -5.42 -16.12
CA ARG A 90 0.79 -3.96 -16.13
C ARG A 90 -0.47 -3.57 -16.89
N ALA A 91 -0.74 -4.22 -18.03
CA ALA A 91 -1.97 -4.02 -18.79
C ALA A 91 -3.20 -4.43 -17.97
N GLN A 92 -3.19 -5.63 -17.37
CA GLN A 92 -4.26 -6.09 -16.47
C GLN A 92 -4.48 -5.15 -15.27
N ARG A 93 -3.40 -4.59 -14.71
CA ARG A 93 -3.53 -3.63 -13.60
C ARG A 93 -4.06 -2.26 -14.05
N ALA A 94 -3.78 -1.84 -15.28
CA ALA A 94 -4.34 -0.62 -15.85
C ALA A 94 -5.84 -0.80 -16.15
N ASP A 95 -6.22 -1.99 -16.63
CA ASP A 95 -7.60 -2.40 -16.86
C ASP A 95 -8.45 -2.26 -15.58
N VAL A 96 -7.94 -2.73 -14.44
CA VAL A 96 -8.59 -2.62 -13.12
C VAL A 96 -8.77 -1.16 -12.65
N TRP A 97 -7.93 -0.21 -13.10
CA TRP A 97 -8.10 1.21 -12.73
C TRP A 97 -9.15 1.93 -13.56
N SER A 98 -9.45 1.43 -14.77
CA SER A 98 -10.50 1.97 -15.64
C SER A 98 -11.90 1.57 -15.17
N GLU A 99 -12.03 0.49 -14.40
CA GLU A 99 -13.32 -0.05 -13.95
C GLU A 99 -13.99 0.81 -12.85
N TYR A 100 -13.26 1.74 -12.24
CA TYR A 100 -13.73 2.59 -11.12
C TYR A 100 -13.74 4.09 -11.42
N GLU A 101 -13.58 4.50 -12.68
CA GLU A 101 -13.66 5.92 -13.09
C GLU A 101 -15.08 6.36 -13.48
N ASP A 102 -16.06 5.45 -13.56
CA ASP A 102 -17.44 5.71 -14.04
C ASP A 102 -18.52 5.72 -12.92
N ASP A 103 -18.14 5.68 -11.64
CA ASP A 103 -19.07 5.94 -10.53
C ASP A 103 -18.96 7.41 -10.11
N GLU A 104 -19.57 8.31 -10.90
CA GLU A 104 -19.83 9.72 -10.57
C GLU A 104 -20.59 9.90 -9.24
N THR A 105 -21.13 8.82 -8.67
CA THR A 105 -21.95 8.79 -7.45
C THR A 105 -21.17 8.80 -6.15
N ALA A 106 -19.85 8.61 -6.16
CA ALA A 106 -19.06 8.54 -4.93
C ALA A 106 -18.73 9.92 -4.30
N LEU A 107 -18.96 11.02 -5.00
CA LEU A 107 -18.56 12.37 -4.59
C LEU A 107 -19.73 13.29 -4.16
N GLU A 108 -20.99 12.86 -4.30
CA GLU A 108 -22.16 13.74 -4.17
C GLU A 108 -22.78 13.91 -2.76
N ARG A 109 -22.43 13.09 -1.76
CA ARG A 109 -22.93 13.25 -0.37
C ARG A 109 -21.92 13.84 0.59
N ALA A 110 -21.06 14.73 0.08
CA ALA A 110 -20.16 15.47 0.92
C ALA A 110 -20.67 16.90 1.07
N GLY A 111 -21.07 17.25 2.29
CA GLY A 111 -21.74 18.53 2.58
C GLY A 111 -21.41 19.05 3.98
N GLU A 112 -22.00 20.17 4.33
CA GLU A 112 -21.94 20.73 5.68
C GLU A 112 -22.98 20.03 6.57
N CYS A 113 -22.52 19.48 7.70
CA CYS A 113 -23.38 18.77 8.64
C CYS A 113 -24.29 19.77 9.36
N VAL A 114 -25.62 19.57 9.27
CA VAL A 114 -26.62 20.47 9.88
C VAL A 114 -26.50 20.49 11.41
N GLY A 115 -26.06 19.39 12.02
CA GLY A 115 -25.94 19.26 13.48
C GLY A 115 -24.61 19.73 14.08
N CYS A 116 -23.65 20.18 13.29
CA CYS A 116 -22.43 20.80 13.83
C CYS A 116 -22.67 22.31 13.89
N ASP A 117 -22.62 22.91 15.09
CA ASP A 117 -22.70 24.36 15.19
C ASP A 117 -21.46 25.00 14.54
N ALA A 118 -21.65 26.03 13.72
CA ALA A 118 -20.55 26.72 13.05
C ALA A 118 -19.56 27.41 14.03
N SER A 119 -19.86 27.41 15.34
CA SER A 119 -19.14 28.15 16.37
C SER A 119 -18.17 27.35 17.25
N THR A 120 -18.22 26.01 17.29
CA THR A 120 -17.21 25.24 18.05
C THR A 120 -16.06 24.79 17.14
N SER A 121 -15.09 25.69 17.02
CA SER A 121 -13.79 25.46 16.38
C SER A 121 -13.11 24.20 16.91
N SER A 122 -13.00 23.16 16.08
CA SER A 122 -11.76 22.41 15.78
C SER A 122 -12.07 21.08 15.08
N ALA A 123 -12.64 21.13 13.88
CA ALA A 123 -12.36 20.16 12.83
C ALA A 123 -13.05 20.59 11.52
N GLN A 124 -12.35 21.41 10.74
CA GLN A 124 -12.35 21.32 9.28
C GLN A 124 -13.75 21.18 8.64
N VAL A 125 -14.41 22.32 8.39
CA VAL A 125 -15.54 22.43 7.46
C VAL A 125 -15.03 22.11 6.05
N MET A 126 -14.87 20.83 5.75
CA MET A 126 -14.49 20.34 4.43
C MET A 126 -15.17 18.99 4.25
N PHE A 127 -16.32 19.02 3.58
CA PHE A 127 -16.88 17.90 2.81
C PHE A 127 -16.80 16.54 3.54
N ARG A 128 -17.73 16.29 4.48
CA ARG A 128 -17.86 14.99 5.15
C ARG A 128 -18.98 14.18 4.52
N PRO A 129 -18.87 12.83 4.48
CA PRO A 129 -20.00 11.98 4.15
C PRO A 129 -21.15 12.26 5.12
N LEU A 130 -22.30 12.66 4.58
CA LEU A 130 -23.52 12.88 5.35
C LEU A 130 -24.52 11.76 5.07
N ASP A 131 -25.37 11.47 6.05
CA ASP A 131 -26.55 10.65 5.86
C ASP A 131 -27.66 11.42 5.12
N ASP A 132 -28.82 10.79 4.94
CA ASP A 132 -29.97 11.39 4.24
C ASP A 132 -30.61 12.55 5.01
N LEU A 133 -30.25 12.75 6.28
CA LEU A 133 -30.66 13.88 7.12
C LEU A 133 -29.63 15.02 7.08
N GLY A 134 -28.55 14.88 6.32
CA GLY A 134 -27.48 15.87 6.28
C GLY A 134 -26.64 15.87 7.55
N LEU A 135 -26.59 14.76 8.30
CA LEU A 135 -25.81 14.63 9.53
C LEU A 135 -24.54 13.81 9.28
N CYS A 136 -23.44 14.24 9.89
CA CYS A 136 -22.24 13.41 9.96
C CYS A 136 -22.47 12.24 10.94
N PRO A 137 -21.67 11.17 10.89
CA PRO A 137 -21.86 10.00 11.75
C PRO A 137 -21.92 10.30 13.25
N VAL A 138 -21.23 11.35 13.69
CA VAL A 138 -21.25 11.79 15.09
C VAL A 138 -22.60 12.42 15.45
N CYS A 139 -23.09 13.36 14.63
CA CYS A 139 -24.38 14.02 14.86
C CYS A 139 -25.56 13.07 14.67
N ALA A 140 -25.49 12.13 13.72
CA ALA A 140 -26.49 11.09 13.57
C ALA A 140 -26.60 10.21 14.83
N ALA A 141 -25.46 9.86 15.44
CA ALA A 141 -25.46 9.12 16.70
C ALA A 141 -26.01 9.94 17.89
N MET A 142 -25.77 11.26 17.91
CA MET A 142 -26.36 12.16 18.92
C MET A 142 -27.88 12.24 18.76
N LEU A 143 -28.36 12.43 17.53
CA LEU A 143 -29.79 12.44 17.21
C LEU A 143 -30.47 11.13 17.64
N GLU A 144 -29.89 9.99 17.29
CA GLU A 144 -30.43 8.67 17.65
C GLU A 144 -30.59 8.52 19.17
N ARG A 145 -29.61 8.97 19.96
CA ARG A 145 -29.71 8.94 21.43
C ARG A 145 -30.81 9.85 21.94
N ASP A 146 -30.99 11.03 21.36
CA ASP A 146 -32.04 11.97 21.75
C ASP A 146 -33.44 11.44 21.44
N LEU A 147 -33.64 10.83 20.28
CA LEU A 147 -34.91 10.16 19.92
C LEU A 147 -35.22 9.04 20.92
N ILE A 148 -34.21 8.23 21.28
CA ILE A 148 -34.35 7.18 22.30
C ILE A 148 -34.69 7.79 23.68
N ARG A 149 -34.07 8.89 24.09
CA ARG A 149 -34.36 9.58 25.36
C ARG A 149 -35.81 10.07 25.41
N GLN A 150 -36.30 10.64 24.30
CA GLN A 150 -37.66 11.16 24.14
C GLN A 150 -38.73 10.07 23.94
N ARG A 151 -38.31 8.79 23.83
CA ARG A 151 -39.19 7.66 23.48
C ARG A 151 -39.81 7.78 22.09
N ASP A 152 -39.14 8.47 21.18
CA ASP A 152 -39.55 8.57 19.79
C ASP A 152 -39.07 7.36 19.00
N TRP A 153 -39.77 6.24 19.19
CA TRP A 153 -39.41 4.94 18.62
C TRP A 153 -39.62 4.85 17.11
N GLU A 154 -40.46 5.70 16.55
CA GLU A 154 -40.78 5.70 15.12
C GLU A 154 -39.58 6.16 14.29
N TYR A 155 -38.82 7.12 14.83
CA TYR A 155 -37.66 7.71 14.14
C TYR A 155 -36.30 7.18 14.65
N ALA A 156 -36.26 6.43 15.75
CA ALA A 156 -35.02 5.82 16.28
C ALA A 156 -34.72 4.46 15.61
N ALA A 157 -33.68 4.41 14.78
CA ALA A 157 -33.33 3.25 13.97
C ALA A 157 -33.03 1.98 14.80
N SER A 158 -32.37 2.15 15.96
CA SER A 158 -31.98 1.07 16.87
C SER A 158 -33.18 0.41 17.57
N THR A 159 -34.36 1.02 17.48
CA THR A 159 -35.57 0.57 18.17
C THR A 159 -36.61 -0.07 17.24
N ALA A 160 -36.37 -0.02 15.92
CA ALA A 160 -37.31 -0.49 14.89
C ALA A 160 -37.73 -1.96 15.05
N PHE A 161 -36.83 -2.82 15.52
CA PHE A 161 -37.06 -4.26 15.69
C PHE A 161 -37.17 -4.72 17.15
N LEU A 162 -37.21 -3.79 18.11
CA LEU A 162 -37.32 -4.12 19.53
C LEU A 162 -38.79 -4.13 19.98
N SER A 163 -39.11 -5.02 20.93
CA SER A 163 -40.35 -4.94 21.69
C SER A 163 -40.34 -3.71 22.59
N ASP A 164 -41.51 -3.27 23.09
CA ASP A 164 -41.59 -2.11 23.97
C ASP A 164 -40.73 -2.24 25.24
N GLU A 165 -40.63 -3.45 25.79
CA GLU A 165 -39.73 -3.75 26.90
C GLU A 165 -38.25 -3.59 26.49
N GLY A 166 -37.89 -4.04 25.28
CA GLY A 166 -36.55 -3.88 24.71
C GLY A 166 -36.20 -2.42 24.44
N ARG A 167 -37.16 -1.62 23.97
CA ARG A 167 -37.02 -0.17 23.72
C ARG A 167 -36.74 0.59 25.02
N GLU A 168 -37.53 0.33 26.07
CA GLU A 168 -37.30 0.98 27.36
C GLU A 168 -36.01 0.50 28.03
N ALA A 169 -35.63 -0.77 27.86
CA ALA A 169 -34.34 -1.27 28.32
C ALA A 169 -33.17 -0.59 27.61
N LEU A 170 -33.27 -0.35 26.29
CA LEU A 170 -32.28 0.39 25.52
C LEU A 170 -32.19 1.84 25.99
N ARG A 171 -33.32 2.51 26.20
CA ARG A 171 -33.37 3.87 26.74
C ARG A 171 -32.67 3.98 28.09
N ARG A 172 -32.92 3.05 29.02
CA ARG A 172 -32.22 3.04 30.32
C ARG A 172 -30.70 2.91 30.16
N LYS A 173 -30.23 2.13 29.19
CA LYS A 173 -28.79 2.02 28.89
C LYS A 173 -28.24 3.34 28.35
N VAL A 174 -28.90 3.95 27.37
CA VAL A 174 -28.49 5.24 26.80
C VAL A 174 -28.44 6.32 27.88
N VAL A 175 -29.47 6.41 28.72
CA VAL A 175 -29.52 7.36 29.85
C VAL A 175 -28.41 7.09 30.87
N ALA A 176 -28.12 5.83 31.18
CA ALA A 176 -27.07 5.48 32.12
C ALA A 176 -25.66 5.81 31.60
N GLU A 177 -25.43 5.70 30.29
CA GLU A 177 -24.12 5.91 29.67
C GLU A 177 -23.87 7.38 29.29
N TYR A 178 -24.89 8.08 28.78
CA TYR A 178 -24.77 9.42 28.21
C TYR A 178 -25.58 10.50 28.94
N GLY A 179 -26.29 10.14 30.01
CA GLY A 179 -27.13 11.06 30.78
C GLY A 179 -28.52 11.31 30.16
N GLU A 180 -29.35 12.04 30.92
CA GLU A 180 -30.75 12.36 30.55
C GLU A 180 -30.88 13.55 29.60
N GLY A 181 -29.87 14.42 29.52
CA GLY A 181 -29.89 15.62 28.69
C GLY A 181 -29.87 15.30 27.19
N LEU A 182 -30.57 16.13 26.41
CA LEU A 182 -30.54 16.08 24.95
C LEU A 182 -29.25 16.73 24.44
N GLU A 183 -28.69 16.16 23.37
CA GLU A 183 -27.39 16.58 22.80
C GLU A 183 -27.54 17.43 21.54
N LEU A 184 -28.55 17.16 20.71
CA LEU A 184 -28.76 17.77 19.41
C LEU A 184 -30.16 18.39 19.26
N ILE A 185 -31.18 17.82 19.91
CA ILE A 185 -32.54 18.38 19.88
C ILE A 185 -32.68 19.45 20.97
N ASP A 186 -33.02 20.68 20.58
CA ASP A 186 -33.35 21.73 21.54
C ASP A 186 -34.63 21.36 22.33
N PRO A 187 -34.61 21.41 23.67
CA PRO A 187 -35.82 21.19 24.46
C PRO A 187 -36.80 22.36 24.23
N ALA A 188 -38.02 22.02 23.79
CA ALA A 188 -39.11 22.97 23.58
C ALA A 188 -39.61 23.63 24.87
#